data_AF-A0A6N9I3G0-F1
#
_entry.id   AF-A0A6N9I3G0-F1
#
_cell.length_a   1.000
_cell.length_b   1.000
_cell.length_c   1.000
_cell.angle_alpha   90.00
_cell.angle_beta   90.00
_cell.angle_gamma   90.00
#
_symmetry.space_group_name_H-M   'P 1'
#
loop_
_entity.id
_entity.type
_entity.pdbx_description
1 polymer ?
#
loop_
_entity_poly.entity_id
_entity_poly.type
_entity_poly.pdbx_seq_one_letter_code
_entity_poly.pdbx_strand_id
1 'polypeptide(L)' 'MITNVEDFLPVLKGVLRGSFSDDRELVGGVVSRLQDSDTVHYGVTRWRAKDTQDHEFTFQKNEDGTFTYLYKH' A
#
# COMPACT_ATOMS: atom_id res chain seq x y z
N MET A 1 -2.61 3.69 10.40
CA MET A 1 -1.94 2.36 10.52
C MET A 1 -2.66 1.38 9.61
N ILE A 2 -1.96 0.38 9.05
CA ILE A 2 -2.58 -0.74 8.32
C ILE A 2 -2.71 -1.94 9.27
N THR A 3 -3.91 -2.50 9.44
CA THR A 3 -4.22 -3.54 10.44
C THR A 3 -3.67 -4.92 10.07
N ASN A 4 -3.75 -5.30 8.80
CA ASN A 4 -3.23 -6.54 8.23
C ASN A 4 -1.98 -6.29 7.36
N VAL A 5 -0.99 -5.62 7.95
CA VAL A 5 0.25 -5.24 7.26
C VAL A 5 1.02 -6.43 6.70
N GLU A 6 0.95 -7.58 7.39
CA GLU A 6 1.59 -8.82 6.99
C GLU A 6 1.05 -9.41 5.69
N ASP A 7 -0.23 -9.16 5.37
CA ASP A 7 -0.85 -9.54 4.10
C ASP A 7 -0.52 -8.53 2.99
N PHE A 8 -0.50 -7.24 3.35
CA PHE A 8 -0.30 -6.15 2.39
C PHE A 8 1.15 -6.02 1.91
N LEU A 9 2.10 -6.01 2.84
CA LEU A 9 3.49 -5.63 2.57
C LEU A 9 4.20 -6.58 1.57
N PRO A 10 4.02 -7.91 1.62
CA PRO A 10 4.59 -8.80 0.62
C PRO A 10 4.08 -8.52 -0.79
N VAL A 11 2.79 -8.18 -0.95
CA VAL A 11 2.21 -7.85 -2.25
C VAL A 11 2.77 -6.52 -2.77
N LEU A 12 2.86 -5.49 -1.91
CA LEU A 12 3.47 -4.21 -2.28
C LEU A 12 4.93 -4.39 -2.72
N LYS A 13 5.75 -5.09 -1.93
CA LYS A 13 7.15 -5.39 -2.29
C LYS A 13 7.24 -6.26 -3.53
N GLY A 14 6.26 -7.13 -3.76
CA GLY A 14 6.12 -7.92 -4.97
C GLY A 14 5.91 -7.05 -6.20
N VAL A 15 5.31 -5.87 -6.09
CA VAL A 15 5.08 -4.93 -7.19
C VAL A 15 6.23 -3.95 -7.39
N LEU A 16 6.78 -3.40 -6.29
CA LEU A 16 7.75 -2.32 -6.36
C LEU A 16 9.06 -2.72 -7.03
N ARG A 17 9.59 -1.81 -7.85
CA ARG A 17 10.91 -1.90 -8.46
C ARG A 17 11.96 -1.42 -7.46
N GLY A 18 12.90 -2.30 -7.12
CA GLY A 18 14.02 -2.00 -6.23
C GLY A 18 14.00 -2.82 -4.95
N SER A 19 14.95 -2.56 -4.06
CA SER A 19 15.05 -3.20 -2.75
C SER A 19 14.72 -2.19 -1.67
N PHE A 20 13.77 -2.54 -0.81
CA PHE A 20 13.34 -1.71 0.30
C PHE A 20 13.60 -2.49 1.59
N SER A 21 14.48 -1.96 2.43
CA SER A 21 14.88 -2.58 3.70
C SER A 21 14.12 -2.04 4.90
N ASP A 22 13.46 -0.89 4.77
CA ASP A 22 12.66 -0.30 5.85
C ASP A 22 11.15 -0.46 5.58
N ASP A 23 10.57 -1.43 6.25
CA ASP A 23 9.16 -1.79 6.14
C ASP A 23 8.27 -0.74 6.81
N ARG A 24 8.77 -0.08 7.86
CA ARG A 24 8.02 0.97 8.57
C ARG A 24 7.91 2.21 7.72
N GLU A 25 8.98 2.59 7.03
CA GLU A 25 8.98 3.72 6.10
C GLU A 25 7.98 3.49 4.95
N LEU A 26 8.02 2.30 4.33
CA LEU A 26 7.09 1.93 3.25
C LEU A 26 5.63 2.02 3.70
N VAL A 27 5.29 1.36 4.80
CA VAL A 27 3.92 1.34 5.33
C VAL A 27 3.49 2.73 5.79
N GLY A 28 4.40 3.48 6.42
CA GLY A 28 4.16 4.86 6.83
C GLY A 28 3.81 5.76 5.65
N GLY A 29 4.55 5.65 4.54
CA GLY A 29 4.28 6.39 3.31
C GLY A 29 2.91 6.08 2.70
N VAL A 30 2.49 4.80 2.73
CA VAL A 30 1.16 4.39 2.27
C VAL A 30 0.07 5.01 3.16
N VAL A 31 0.20 4.90 4.48
CA VAL A 31 -0.78 5.44 5.43
C VAL A 31 -0.88 6.96 5.29
N SER A 32 0.24 7.67 5.21
CA SER A 32 0.25 9.13 5.00
C SER A 32 -0.51 9.49 3.73
N ARG A 33 -0.28 8.77 2.62
CA ARG A 33 -0.95 9.03 1.35
C ARG A 33 -2.47 8.84 1.44
N LEU A 34 -2.92 7.76 2.09
CA LEU A 34 -4.34 7.46 2.29
C LEU A 34 -5.02 8.55 3.14
N GLN A 35 -4.34 9.02 4.19
CA GLN A 35 -4.85 10.07 5.08
C GLN A 35 -4.87 11.44 4.40
N ASP A 36 -3.76 11.86 3.79
CA ASP A 36 -3.59 13.18 3.18
C ASP A 36 -4.55 13.42 2.01
N SER A 37 -4.90 12.36 1.28
CA SER A 37 -5.78 12.42 0.11
C SER A 37 -7.21 11.97 0.40
N ASP A 38 -7.55 11.71 1.68
CA ASP A 38 -8.82 11.12 2.16
C ASP A 38 -9.36 10.03 1.22
N THR A 39 -8.50 9.07 0.91
CA THR A 39 -8.78 8.01 -0.05
C THR A 39 -8.52 6.64 0.56
N VAL A 40 -9.13 5.63 -0.04
CA VAL A 40 -8.90 4.22 0.28
C VAL A 40 -8.12 3.49 -0.83
N HIS A 41 -7.62 4.21 -1.83
CA HIS A 41 -6.87 3.65 -2.93
C HIS A 41 -5.41 4.13 -2.88
N TYR A 42 -4.47 3.19 -2.92
CA TYR A 42 -3.05 3.48 -3.06
C TYR A 42 -2.55 2.95 -4.41
N GLY A 43 -2.11 3.87 -5.27
CA GLY A 43 -1.60 3.55 -6.60
C GLY A 43 -0.07 3.48 -6.65
N VAL A 44 0.47 2.45 -7.29
CA VAL A 44 1.88 2.36 -7.70
C VAL A 44 1.93 2.48 -9.21
N THR A 45 2.54 3.55 -9.71
CA THR A 45 2.64 3.76 -11.16
C THR A 45 3.66 2.82 -11.79
N ARG A 46 3.53 2.56 -13.09
CA ARG A 46 4.42 1.73 -13.92
C ARG A 46 5.91 2.06 -13.82
N TRP A 47 6.23 3.30 -13.46
CA TRP A 47 7.62 3.75 -13.27
C TRP A 47 8.24 3.23 -11.98
N ARG A 48 7.40 2.96 -10.98
CA ARG A 48 7.76 2.38 -9.69
C ARG A 48 7.48 0.88 -9.62
N ALA A 49 6.73 0.31 -10.56
CA ALA A 49 6.45 -1.12 -10.64
C ALA A 49 7.54 -1.88 -11.40
N LYS A 50 7.72 -3.17 -11.08
CA LYS A 50 8.71 -4.05 -11.72
C LYS A 50 8.26 -4.58 -13.09
N ASP A 51 6.96 -4.62 -13.35
CA ASP A 51 6.32 -5.27 -14.50
C ASP A 51 5.70 -4.28 -15.49
N THR A 52 6.10 -3.00 -15.41
CA THR A 52 5.68 -1.89 -16.28
C THR A 52 4.16 -1.62 -16.35
N GLN A 53 3.40 -2.14 -15.38
CA GLN A 53 1.97 -1.87 -15.22
C GLN A 53 1.71 -0.93 -14.04
N ASP A 54 0.59 -0.21 -14.08
CA ASP A 54 0.08 0.50 -12.91
C ASP A 54 -0.63 -0.52 -12.00
N HIS A 55 -0.40 -0.42 -10.69
CA HIS A 55 -1.02 -1.27 -9.69
C HIS A 55 -1.83 -0.42 -8.73
N GLU A 56 -2.98 -0.92 -8.29
CA GLU A 56 -3.81 -0.28 -7.29
C GLU A 56 -4.10 -1.25 -6.14
N PHE A 57 -3.90 -0.74 -4.93
CA PHE A 57 -4.23 -1.42 -3.68
C PHE A 57 -5.43 -0.71 -3.07
N THR A 58 -6.50 -1.46 -2.79
CA THR A 58 -7.71 -0.94 -2.15
C THR A 58 -7.68 -1.28 -0.66
N PHE A 59 -8.13 -0.34 0.16
CA PHE A 59 -8.26 -0.47 1.60
C PHE A 59 -9.71 -0.25 2.04
N GLN A 60 -10.00 -0.68 3.25
CA GLN A 60 -11.16 -0.26 4.01
C GLN A 60 -10.68 0.67 5.12
N LYS A 61 -11.29 1.85 5.25
CA LYS A 61 -11.07 2.75 6.39
C LYS A 61 -11.97 2.26 7.55
N ASN A 62 -11.36 1.94 8.68
CA ASN A 62 -12.05 1.49 9.88
C ASN A 62 -12.56 2.69 10.70
N GLU A 63 -13.47 2.45 11.64
CA GLU A 63 -14.06 3.49 12.49
C GLU A 63 -13.02 4.21 13.37
N ASP A 64 -11.95 3.52 13.74
CA ASP A 64 -10.83 4.04 14.54
C ASP A 64 -9.78 4.82 13.70
N GLY A 65 -10.03 4.99 12.40
CA GLY A 65 -9.12 5.69 11.48
C GLY A 65 -7.93 4.85 11.00
N THR A 66 -7.89 3.55 11.32
CA THR A 66 -6.95 2.61 10.72
C THR A 66 -7.45 2.13 9.35
N PHE A 67 -6.58 1.45 8.60
CA PHE A 67 -6.89 0.93 7.27
C PHE A 67 -6.69 -0.58 7.24
N THR A 68 -7.59 -1.31 6.61
CA THR A 68 -7.47 -2.75 6.36
C THR A 68 -7.28 -2.98 4.86
N TYR A 69 -6.20 -3.63 4.44
CA TYR A 69 -5.96 -3.95 3.03
C TYR A 69 -6.97 -5.00 2.54
N LEU A 70 -7.63 -4.70 1.42
CA LEU A 70 -8.58 -5.60 0.77
C LEU A 70 -7.85 -6.38 -0.32
N TYR A 71 -7.45 -7.61 0.00
CA TYR A 71 -6.81 -8.51 -0.95
C TYR A 71 -7.77 -8.82 -2.12
N LYS A 72 -7.41 -8.44 -3.34
CA LYS A 72 -8.09 -8.91 -4.55
C LYS A 72 -7.34 -10.13 -5.09
N HIS A 73 -8.03 -11.26 -5.14
CA HIS A 73 -7.58 -12.50 -5.78
C HIS A 73 -7.44 -12.33 -7.29
#